data_AF-A0A938C6R8-F1
#
_entry.id   AF-A0A938C6R8-F1
#
_cell.length_a   1.000
_cell.length_b   1.000
_cell.length_c   1.000
_cell.angle_alpha   90.00
_cell.angle_beta   90.00
_cell.angle_gamma   90.00
#
_symmetry.space_group_name_H-M   'P 1'
#
loop_
_entity.id
_entity.type
_entity.pdbx_description
1 polymer ?
#
loop_
_entity_poly.entity_id
_entity_poly.type
_entity_poly.pdbx_seq_one_letter_code
_entity_poly.pdbx_strand_id
1 'polypeptide(L)' 'ALQALKASEFDRALEVWRKRFGEPPDSRESRARQMRFLAGRGFAPEVIRRVVGGLHHEADDISNA' A
#
# COMPACT_ATOMS: atom_id res chain seq x y z
N ALA A 1 -11.09 -17.96 -7.95
CA ALA A 1 -10.70 -18.07 -6.53
C ALA A 1 -9.63 -17.04 -6.13
N LEU A 2 -8.44 -17.03 -6.76
CA LEU A 2 -7.33 -16.10 -6.42
C LEU A 2 -7.70 -14.61 -6.50
N GLN A 3 -8.42 -14.19 -7.54
CA GLN A 3 -8.87 -12.80 -7.71
C GLN A 3 -9.76 -12.31 -6.55
N ALA A 4 -10.71 -13.14 -6.10
CA ALA A 4 -11.59 -12.83 -4.97
C ALA A 4 -10.81 -12.76 -3.65
N LEU A 5 -9.81 -13.64 -3.46
CA LEU A 5 -8.93 -13.59 -2.31
C LEU A 5 -8.10 -12.30 -2.28
N LYS A 6 -7.53 -11.88 -3.43
CA LYS A 6 -6.79 -10.62 -3.56
C LYS A 6 -7.66 -9.38 -3.31
N ALA A 7 -8.91 -9.38 -3.79
CA ALA A 7 -9.87 -8.31 -3.48
C ALA A 7 -10.13 -8.22 -1.97
N SER A 8 -10.37 -9.37 -1.32
CA SER A 8 -10.58 -9.41 0.13
C SER A 8 -9.34 -9.01 0.95
N GLU A 9 -8.13 -9.23 0.43
CA GLU A 9 -6.88 -8.82 1.08
C GLU A 9 -6.68 -7.31 0.98
N PHE A 10 -6.98 -6.72 -0.18
CA PHE A 10 -6.95 -5.28 -0.37
C PHE A 10 -7.92 -4.55 0.57
N ASP A 11 -9.17 -5.00 0.67
CA ASP A 11 -10.17 -4.37 1.54
C ASP A 11 -9.74 -4.41 3.01
N ARG A 12 -9.20 -5.55 3.47
CA ARG A 12 -8.65 -5.70 4.82
C ARG A 12 -7.46 -4.77 5.06
N ALA A 13 -6.54 -4.67 4.11
CA ALA A 13 -5.39 -3.77 4.20
C ALA A 13 -5.83 -2.30 4.23
N LEU A 14 -6.80 -1.93 3.41
CA LEU A 14 -7.35 -0.57 3.35
C LEU A 14 -8.05 -0.18 4.65
N GLU A 15 -8.84 -1.09 5.25
CA GLU A 15 -9.49 -0.85 6.55
C GLU A 15 -8.45 -0.64 7.67
N VAL A 16 -7.44 -1.51 7.74
CA VAL A 16 -6.35 -1.41 8.73
C VAL A 16 -5.56 -0.11 8.54
N TRP A 17 -5.28 0.27 7.29
CA TRP A 17 -4.61 1.52 6.97
C TRP A 17 -5.46 2.74 7.33
N ARG A 18 -6.74 2.76 6.98
CA ARG A 18 -7.69 3.86 7.31
C ARG A 18 -7.81 4.07 8.81
N LYS A 19 -7.87 2.98 9.60
CA LYS A 19 -7.92 3.05 11.06
C LYS A 19 -6.67 3.68 11.68
N ARG A 20 -5.51 3.60 11.02
CA ARG A 20 -4.23 4.11 11.57
C ARG A 20 -3.84 5.47 11.02
N PHE A 21 -4.00 5.68 9.72
CA PHE A 21 -3.48 6.85 9.01
C PHE A 21 -4.60 7.68 8.40
N GLY A 22 -5.60 7.05 7.77
CA GLY A 22 -6.75 7.73 7.18
C GLY A 22 -6.46 8.57 5.92
N GLU A 23 -5.20 8.97 5.72
CA GLU A 23 -4.76 9.89 4.68
C GLU A 23 -3.51 9.37 3.95
N PRO A 24 -3.39 9.63 2.63
CA PRO A 24 -2.21 9.28 1.85
C PRO A 24 -0.94 9.95 2.40
N PRO A 25 0.24 9.36 2.17
CA PRO A 25 1.48 9.95 2.65
C PRO A 25 1.80 11.26 1.93
N ASP A 26 2.15 12.29 2.70
CA ASP A 26 2.57 13.62 2.25
C ASP A 26 4.07 13.70 1.88
N SER A 27 4.85 12.68 2.25
CA SER A 27 6.30 12.68 2.18
C SER A 27 6.86 11.27 1.97
N ARG A 28 8.11 11.17 1.50
CA ARG A 28 8.80 9.87 1.35
C ARG A 28 8.92 9.14 2.68
N GLU A 29 9.12 9.87 3.78
CA GLU A 29 9.21 9.30 5.12
C GLU A 29 7.85 8.77 5.61
N SER A 30 6.78 9.56 5.46
CA SER A 30 5.41 9.12 5.77
C SER A 30 5.03 7.89 4.95
N ARG A 31 5.38 7.87 3.66
CA ARG A 31 5.19 6.70 2.79
C ARG A 31 5.90 5.46 3.32
N ALA A 32 7.20 5.57 3.66
CA ALA A 32 7.96 4.46 4.22
C ALA A 32 7.34 3.95 5.54
N ARG A 33 6.86 4.86 6.39
CA ARG A 33 6.19 4.54 7.66
C ARG A 33 4.89 3.77 7.44
N GLN A 34 4.03 4.24 6.53
CA GLN A 34 2.77 3.59 6.19
C GLN A 34 2.99 2.21 5.55
N MET A 35 3.97 2.09 4.64
CA MET A 35 4.34 0.82 4.01
C MET A 35 4.86 -0.20 5.03
N ARG A 36 5.79 0.20 5.91
CA ARG A 36 6.34 -0.68 6.97
C ARG A 36 5.26 -1.13 7.95
N PHE A 37 4.32 -0.24 8.29
CA PHE A 37 3.19 -0.60 9.13
C PHE A 37 2.41 -1.77 8.51
N LEU A 38 1.96 -1.66 7.26
CA LEU A 38 1.19 -2.73 6.61
C LEU A 38 2.02 -4.00 6.38
N ALA A 39 3.31 -3.88 6.05
CA ALA A 39 4.22 -5.03 5.95
C ALA A 39 4.30 -5.79 7.28
N GLY A 40 4.41 -5.08 8.40
CA GLY A 40 4.38 -5.68 9.74
C GLY A 40 3.03 -6.29 10.14
N ARG A 41 1.96 -6.13 9.34
CA ARG A 41 0.67 -6.82 9.49
C ARG A 41 0.53 -8.02 8.53
N GLY A 42 1.56 -8.30 7.72
CA GLY A 42 1.60 -9.46 6.84
C GLY A 42 0.90 -9.28 5.48
N PHE A 43 0.62 -8.05 5.06
CA PHE A 43 0.02 -7.79 3.75
C PHE A 43 1.04 -7.92 2.61
N ALA A 44 0.59 -8.41 1.45
CA ALA A 44 1.44 -8.55 0.27
C ALA A 44 1.99 -7.19 -0.23
N PRO A 45 3.24 -7.12 -0.73
CA PRO A 45 3.83 -5.87 -1.23
C PRO A 45 3.01 -5.17 -2.32
N GLU A 46 2.37 -5.93 -3.21
CA GLU A 46 1.48 -5.41 -4.26
C GLU A 46 0.25 -4.70 -3.67
N VAL A 47 -0.35 -5.29 -2.63
CA VAL A 47 -1.49 -4.70 -1.90
C VAL A 47 -1.05 -3.44 -1.15
N ILE A 48 0.11 -3.49 -0.47
CA ILE A 48 0.67 -2.35 0.25
C ILE A 48 0.88 -1.15 -0.68
N ARG A 49 1.48 -1.36 -1.86
CA ARG A 49 1.68 -0.29 -2.85
C ARG A 49 0.37 0.31 -3.32
N ARG A 50 -0.67 -0.52 -3.53
CA ARG A 50 -2.00 -0.04 -3.95
C ARG A 50 -2.70 0.76 -2.86
N VAL A 51 -2.60 0.34 -1.60
CA VAL A 51 -3.22 1.03 -0.45
C VAL A 51 -2.53 2.35 -0.13
N VAL A 52 -1.19 2.36 -0.07
CA VAL A 52 -0.41 3.56 0.33
C VAL A 52 -0.19 4.51 -0.85
N GLY A 53 -0.03 3.96 -2.05
CA GLY A 53 0.46 4.69 -3.22
C GLY A 53 -0.60 5.06 -4.24
N GLY A 54 -1.91 4.95 -3.90
CA GLY A 54 -3.07 5.36 -4.71
C GLY A 54 -2.74 5.76 -6.15
N LEU A 55 -2.49 4.76 -7.01
CA LEU A 55 -2.26 4.89 -8.46
C LEU A 55 -1.31 6.02 -8.92
N HIS A 56 -0.24 6.32 -8.19
CA HIS A 56 0.90 7.07 -8.74
C HIS A 56 2.08 6.11 -8.96
N HIS A 57 2.06 5.43 -10.10
CA HIS A 57 3.25 4.80 -10.65
C HIS A 57 3.28 5.00 -12.16
N GLU A 58 3.80 6.15 -12.58
CA GLU A 58 4.34 6.28 -13.93
C GLU A 58 5.69 7.03 -13.97
N ALA A 59 6.21 7.54 -12.83
CA ALA A 59 7.40 8.40 -12.84
C ALA A 59 8.67 7.82 -12.16
N ASP A 60 8.58 6.76 -11.34
CA ASP A 60 9.75 6.28 -10.57
C ASP A 60 10.34 4.93 -11.05
N ASP A 61 9.78 4.26 -12.05
CA ASP A 61 10.29 2.96 -12.57
C ASP A 61 11.31 3.09 -13.72
N ILE A 62 11.39 4.24 -14.39
CA ILE A 62 12.31 4.44 -15.53
C ILE A 62 13.75 4.75 -15.06
N SER A 63 13.99 4.94 -13.76
CA SER A 63 15.32 5.23 -13.21
C SER A 63 15.92 4.03 -12.48
N ASN A 64 15.95 2.86 -13.13
CA ASN A 64 16.94 1.83 -12.84
C ASN A 64 17.13 0.89 -14.05
N ALA A 65 17.57 1.48 -15.17
CA ALA A 65 18.16 0.78 -16.30
C ALA A 65 19.60 1.28 -16.49
#